data_AF-A0AAE0SK62-F1
#
_entry.id   AF-A0AAE0SK62-F1
#
_cell.length_a   1.000
_cell.length_b   1.000
_cell.length_c   1.000
_cell.angle_alpha   90.00
_cell.angle_beta   90.00
_cell.angle_gamma   90.00
#
_symmetry.space_group_name_H-M   'P 1'
#
loop_
_entity.id
_entity.type
_entity.pdbx_description
1 polymer ?
#
loop_
_entity_poly.entity_id
_entity_poly.type
_entity_poly.pdbx_seq_one_letter_code
_entity_poly.pdbx_strand_id
1 'polypeptide(L)'
;MEFPQINYANFNGKKYKYTYGVGFHNDGPHFNTVLKVDLTTKKTLEWAEDNCYPSEPIFVPNPNGAEEDDGVILSAVNDTDFEDGRQAFLLILDARDMKELARVHFNVPRFPKDFHGYFRPTA
;
A
#
# COMPACT_ATOMS: atom_id res chain seq x y z
N MET A 1 -4.43 -0.29 12.54
CA MET A 1 -3.93 -0.92 11.30
C MET A 1 -4.83 -2.09 10.98
N GLU A 2 -5.25 -2.20 9.74
CA GLU A 2 -6.09 -3.28 9.20
C GLU A 2 -5.59 -3.69 7.81
N PHE A 3 -6.16 -4.78 7.27
CA PHE A 3 -5.74 -5.38 5.99
C PHE A 3 -4.22 -5.66 5.93
N PRO A 4 -3.69 -6.47 6.88
CA PRO A 4 -2.26 -6.69 7.00
C PRO A 4 -1.73 -7.56 5.86
N GLN A 5 -0.64 -7.09 5.24
CA GLN A 5 0.15 -7.79 4.24
C GLN A 5 1.61 -7.88 4.70
N ILE A 6 2.32 -8.86 4.17
CA ILE A 6 3.76 -9.09 4.41
C ILE A 6 4.42 -9.51 3.10
N ASN A 7 5.75 -9.70 3.10
CA ASN A 7 6.43 -10.44 2.05
C ASN A 7 6.04 -11.94 2.10
N TYR A 8 4.81 -12.23 1.67
CA TYR A 8 4.16 -13.53 1.89
C TYR A 8 4.91 -14.66 1.21
N ALA A 9 5.39 -14.43 -0.01
CA ALA A 9 6.12 -15.42 -0.80
C ALA A 9 7.35 -15.98 -0.06
N ASN A 10 8.08 -15.13 0.67
CA ASN A 10 9.34 -15.51 1.30
C ASN A 10 9.25 -15.73 2.82
N PHE A 11 8.31 -15.06 3.50
CA PHE A 11 8.26 -14.97 4.97
C PHE A 11 6.99 -15.53 5.62
N ASN A 12 6.02 -16.03 4.86
CA ASN A 12 4.84 -16.66 5.45
C ASN A 12 5.22 -17.86 6.35
N GLY A 13 4.67 -17.90 7.56
CA GLY A 13 4.97 -18.93 8.58
C GLY A 13 6.38 -18.86 9.19
N LYS A 14 7.16 -17.81 8.89
CA LYS A 14 8.52 -17.60 9.42
C LYS A 14 8.56 -16.37 10.32
N LYS A 15 9.65 -16.20 11.07
CA LYS A 15 9.94 -14.93 11.74
C LYS A 15 10.20 -13.86 10.68
N TYR A 16 9.53 -12.72 10.82
CA TYR A 16 9.58 -11.60 9.87
C TYR A 16 9.62 -10.27 10.64
N LYS A 17 10.01 -9.19 9.97
CA LYS A 17 10.28 -7.88 10.55
C LYS A 17 9.26 -6.82 10.14
N TYR A 18 8.68 -6.90 8.95
CA TYR A 18 7.85 -5.85 8.38
C TYR A 18 6.44 -6.33 8.05
N THR A 19 5.45 -5.48 8.34
CA THR A 19 4.07 -5.65 7.85
C THR A 19 3.58 -4.33 7.28
N TYR A 20 2.71 -4.44 6.29
CA TYR A 20 2.05 -3.34 5.61
C TYR A 20 0.55 -3.43 5.86
N GLY A 21 -0.14 -2.31 5.85
CA GLY A 21 -1.60 -2.31 6.02
C GLY A 21 -2.16 -0.91 5.83
N VAL A 22 -3.48 -0.77 5.96
CA VAL A 22 -4.11 0.54 5.99
C VAL A 22 -4.31 1.03 7.41
N GLY A 23 -4.37 2.35 7.57
CA GLY A 23 -4.54 3.00 8.87
C GLY A 23 -5.34 4.29 8.79
N PHE A 24 -5.31 5.03 9.90
CA PHE A 24 -5.91 6.35 10.02
C PHE A 24 -4.83 7.40 10.10
N HIS A 25 -4.97 8.46 9.32
CA HIS A 25 -4.18 9.68 9.33
C HIS A 25 -5.11 10.85 9.72
N ASN A 26 -4.65 11.73 10.62
CA ASN A 26 -5.40 12.87 11.16
C ASN A 26 -6.75 12.52 11.82
N ASP A 27 -6.86 11.36 12.49
CA ASP A 27 -8.07 10.91 13.22
C ASP A 27 -9.37 10.88 12.36
N GLY A 28 -9.24 10.74 11.04
CA GLY A 28 -10.38 10.63 10.12
C GLY A 28 -11.19 9.34 10.31
N PRO A 29 -12.48 9.31 9.90
CA PRO A 29 -13.37 8.15 10.11
C PRO A 29 -13.10 6.98 9.16
N HIS A 30 -12.14 7.10 8.24
CA HIS A 30 -11.90 6.16 7.16
C HIS A 30 -10.41 5.87 7.03
N PHE A 31 -10.09 4.67 6.52
CA PHE A 31 -8.72 4.34 6.16
C PHE A 31 -8.23 5.26 5.03
N ASN A 32 -7.24 6.09 5.32
CA ASN A 32 -6.72 7.14 4.45
C ASN A 32 -5.18 7.18 4.42
N THR A 33 -4.53 6.09 4.82
CA THR A 33 -3.08 5.95 4.78
C THR A 33 -2.65 4.51 4.53
N VAL A 34 -1.52 4.36 3.85
CA VAL A 34 -0.78 3.09 3.75
C VAL A 34 0.38 3.12 4.74
N LEU A 35 0.43 2.11 5.61
CA LEU A 35 1.40 1.98 6.68
C LEU A 35 2.42 0.89 6.37
N LYS A 36 3.64 1.10 6.83
CA LYS A 36 4.65 0.06 7.07
C LYS A 36 5.03 0.08 8.54
N VAL A 37 5.03 -1.08 9.18
CA VAL A 37 5.41 -1.23 10.59
C VAL A 37 6.62 -2.16 10.71
N ASP A 38 7.69 -1.67 11.36
CA ASP A 38 8.79 -2.51 11.83
C ASP A 38 8.39 -3.16 13.16
N LEU A 39 8.18 -4.47 13.13
CA LEU A 39 7.73 -5.25 14.28
C LEU A 39 8.79 -5.39 15.38
N THR A 40 10.06 -5.12 15.08
CA THR A 40 11.14 -5.13 16.06
C THR A 40 11.20 -3.79 16.79
N THR A 41 11.26 -2.69 16.05
CA THR A 41 11.45 -1.35 16.62
C THR A 41 10.15 -0.62 16.95
N LYS A 42 9.01 -1.13 16.47
CA LYS A 42 7.68 -0.51 16.54
C LYS A 42 7.58 0.83 15.82
N LYS A 43 8.57 1.16 14.98
CA LYS A 43 8.53 2.35 14.14
C LYS A 43 7.58 2.12 12.97
N THR A 44 6.84 3.16 12.62
CA THR A 44 5.90 3.17 11.50
C THR A 44 6.34 4.21 10.48
N LEU A 45 6.27 3.86 9.20
CA LEU A 45 6.31 4.80 8.08
C LEU A 45 4.93 4.81 7.44
N GLU A 46 4.55 5.95 6.89
CA GLU A 46 3.24 6.13 6.29
C GLU A 46 3.31 6.90 4.98
N TRP A 47 2.44 6.53 4.05
CA TRP A 47 2.03 7.36 2.92
C TRP A 47 0.59 7.82 3.17
N ALA A 48 0.36 9.12 3.00
CA ALA A 48 -0.95 9.75 3.04
C ALA A 48 -0.95 10.96 2.11
N GLU A 49 -2.10 11.24 1.52
CA GLU A 49 -2.36 12.42 0.69
C GLU A 49 -3.79 12.88 0.99
N ASP A 50 -4.02 14.19 0.99
CA ASP A 50 -5.34 14.74 1.27
C ASP A 50 -6.36 14.21 0.26
N ASN A 51 -7.58 13.92 0.72
CA ASN A 51 -8.68 13.36 -0.07
C ASN A 51 -8.42 11.97 -0.69
N CYS A 52 -7.31 11.31 -0.36
CA CYS A 52 -6.97 9.99 -0.88
C CYS A 52 -7.34 8.85 0.09
N TYR A 53 -7.98 7.82 -0.44
CA TYR A 53 -8.43 6.64 0.30
C TYR A 53 -7.88 5.35 -0.36
N PRO A 54 -6.79 4.77 0.18
CA PRO A 54 -6.15 3.58 -0.38
C PRO A 54 -6.89 2.27 -0.03
N SER A 55 -6.78 1.28 -0.91
CA SER A 55 -7.14 -0.12 -0.69
C SER A 55 -6.07 -0.86 0.10
N GLU A 56 -6.29 -2.17 0.35
CA GLU A 56 -5.28 -3.07 0.89
C GLU A 56 -3.93 -2.93 0.12
N PRO A 57 -2.79 -2.72 0.83
CA PRO A 57 -1.48 -2.63 0.20
C PRO A 57 -0.88 -4.00 -0.09
N ILE A 58 -0.76 -4.36 -1.36
CA ILE A 58 -0.16 -5.64 -1.79
C ILE A 58 1.35 -5.49 -1.94
N PHE A 59 2.12 -6.29 -1.19
CA PHE A 59 3.57 -6.35 -1.35
C PHE A 59 3.98 -7.22 -2.53
N VAL A 60 4.86 -6.71 -3.38
CA VAL A 60 5.45 -7.43 -4.51
C VAL A 60 6.98 -7.45 -4.33
N PRO A 61 7.61 -8.61 -4.11
CA PRO A 61 9.05 -8.70 -3.91
C PRO A 61 9.80 -8.35 -5.20
N ASN A 62 10.95 -7.69 -5.04
CA ASN A 62 11.97 -7.66 -6.07
C ASN A 62 12.46 -9.11 -6.30
N PRO A 63 12.38 -9.67 -7.52
CA PRO A 63 12.78 -11.06 -7.78
C PRO A 63 14.26 -11.35 -7.50
N ASN A 64 15.09 -10.31 -7.50
CA ASN A 64 16.52 -10.38 -7.20
C ASN A 64 16.86 -9.75 -5.83
N GLY A 65 15.85 -9.39 -5.04
CA GLY A 65 16.02 -8.72 -3.77
C GLY A 65 16.46 -9.67 -2.65
N ALA A 66 17.29 -9.17 -1.74
CA ALA A 66 17.80 -9.94 -0.60
C ALA A 66 17.10 -9.58 0.72
N GLU A 67 16.65 -8.33 0.86
CA GLU A 67 16.02 -7.84 2.08
C GLU A 67 14.51 -8.11 2.10
N GLU A 68 13.95 -8.25 3.30
CA GLU A 68 12.53 -8.57 3.49
C GLU A 68 11.58 -7.53 2.85
N ASP A 69 11.98 -6.27 2.88
CA ASP A 69 11.28 -5.11 2.31
C ASP A 69 11.83 -4.64 0.96
N ASP A 70 12.67 -5.43 0.29
CA ASP A 70 13.13 -5.13 -1.07
C ASP A 70 12.03 -5.49 -2.08
N GLY A 71 11.24 -4.48 -2.44
CA GLY A 71 10.09 -4.63 -3.31
C GLY A 71 9.26 -3.37 -3.38
N VAL A 72 8.03 -3.52 -3.86
CA VAL A 72 7.07 -2.42 -3.99
C VAL A 72 5.75 -2.75 -3.30
N ILE A 73 5.04 -1.70 -2.91
CA ILE A 73 3.65 -1.79 -2.46
C ILE A 73 2.74 -1.27 -3.57
N LEU A 74 1.69 -2.03 -3.87
CA LEU A 74 0.62 -1.65 -4.77
C LEU A 74 -0.66 -1.38 -3.98
N SER A 75 -1.30 -0.23 -4.20
CA SER A 75 -2.61 0.08 -3.60
C SER A 75 -3.46 0.86 -4.60
N ALA A 76 -4.72 0.47 -4.75
CA ALA A 76 -5.69 1.23 -5.52
C ALA A 76 -6.22 2.38 -4.66
N VAL A 77 -6.18 3.60 -5.17
CA VAL A 77 -6.52 4.81 -4.41
C VAL A 77 -7.69 5.50 -5.09
N ASN A 78 -8.70 5.82 -4.28
CA ASN A 78 -9.75 6.76 -4.66
C ASN A 78 -9.39 8.15 -4.15
N ASP A 79 -9.18 9.09 -5.07
CA ASP A 79 -9.13 10.52 -4.78
C ASP A 79 -10.55 11.08 -4.83
N THR A 80 -10.98 11.77 -3.76
CA THR A 80 -12.31 12.39 -3.69
C THR A 80 -12.28 13.90 -3.94
N ASP A 81 -11.15 14.46 -4.34
CA ASP A 81 -11.06 15.85 -4.78
C ASP A 81 -11.61 15.97 -6.22
N PHE A 82 -12.90 16.31 -6.30
CA PHE A 82 -13.62 16.40 -7.56
C PHE A 82 -13.33 17.70 -8.34
N GLU A 83 -12.66 18.69 -7.75
CA GLU A 83 -12.45 20.01 -8.38
C GLU A 83 -11.45 19.96 -9.55
N ASP A 84 -10.45 19.08 -9.45
CA ASP A 84 -9.39 18.94 -10.46
C ASP A 84 -9.64 17.80 -11.46
N GLY A 85 -10.83 17.18 -11.42
CA GLY A 85 -11.14 16.01 -12.23
C GLY A 85 -10.22 14.81 -11.90
N ARG A 86 -9.66 14.77 -10.69
CA ARG A 86 -8.80 13.67 -10.23
C ARG A 86 -9.62 12.40 -10.13
N GLN A 87 -8.98 11.30 -10.50
CA GLN A 87 -9.60 10.00 -10.74
C GLN A 87 -8.90 8.94 -9.91
N ALA A 88 -9.55 7.77 -9.82
CA ALA A 88 -8.96 6.59 -9.22
C ALA A 88 -7.59 6.27 -9.85
N PHE A 89 -6.61 5.93 -9.04
CA PHE A 89 -5.26 5.61 -9.50
C PHE A 89 -4.68 4.40 -8.79
N LEU A 90 -3.72 3.73 -9.44
CA LEU A 90 -2.88 2.72 -8.79
C LEU A 90 -1.61 3.41 -8.28
N LEU A 91 -1.39 3.35 -6.97
CA LEU A 91 -0.21 3.83 -6.28
C LEU A 91 0.87 2.74 -6.24
N ILE A 92 2.12 3.14 -6.48
CA ILE A 92 3.30 2.28 -6.37
C ILE A 92 4.30 2.95 -5.42
N LEU A 93 4.58 2.32 -4.28
CA LEU A 93 5.53 2.79 -3.28
C LEU A 93 6.78 1.90 -3.23
N ASP A 94 7.94 2.48 -2.94
CA ASP A 94 9.12 1.72 -2.49
C ASP A 94 8.82 1.16 -1.10
N ALA A 95 8.87 -0.16 -0.94
CA ALA A 95 8.49 -0.80 0.31
C ALA A 95 9.49 -0.53 1.45
N ARG A 96 10.69 0.01 1.18
CA ARG A 96 11.70 0.31 2.20
C ARG A 96 11.41 1.62 2.92
N ASP A 97 11.15 2.68 2.17
CA ASP A 97 11.00 4.04 2.72
C ASP A 97 9.61 4.65 2.53
N MET A 98 8.67 3.88 1.94
CA MET A 98 7.28 4.31 1.68
C MET A 98 7.16 5.54 0.76
N LYS A 99 8.22 5.88 0.02
CA LYS A 99 8.15 6.95 -0.98
C LYS A 99 7.46 6.46 -2.24
N GLU A 100 6.69 7.35 -2.84
CA GLU A 100 6.04 7.09 -4.12
C GLU A 100 7.06 6.97 -5.24
N LEU A 101 6.98 5.85 -5.97
CA LEU A 101 7.77 5.60 -7.19
C LEU A 101 6.99 5.99 -8.45
N ALA A 102 5.69 5.74 -8.45
CA ALA A 102 4.80 6.05 -9.57
C ALA A 102 3.33 6.02 -9.14
N ARG A 103 2.49 6.66 -9.96
CA ARG A 103 1.03 6.50 -9.95
C ARG A 103 0.50 6.30 -11.37
N VAL A 104 -0.52 5.46 -11.52
CA VAL A 104 -1.18 5.19 -12.80
C VAL A 104 -2.64 5.60 -12.70
N HIS A 105 -3.05 6.64 -13.44
CA HIS A 105 -4.42 7.13 -13.45
C HIS A 105 -5.32 6.31 -14.36
N PHE A 106 -6.57 6.14 -13.95
CA PHE A 106 -7.59 5.45 -14.73
C PHE A 106 -8.71 6.42 -15.08
N ASN A 107 -9.24 6.34 -16.31
CA ASN A 107 -10.37 7.16 -16.73
C ASN A 107 -11.72 6.67 -16.17
N VAL A 108 -11.82 6.60 -14.84
CA VAL A 108 -13.01 6.22 -14.08
C VAL A 108 -13.15 7.13 -12.85
N PRO A 109 -14.37 7.49 -12.43
CA PRO A 109 -14.56 8.42 -11.33
C PRO A 109 -14.12 7.86 -9.98
N ARG A 110 -14.22 6.53 -9.79
CA ARG A 110 -13.76 5.81 -8.59
C ARG A 110 -13.69 4.31 -8.87
N PHE A 111 -12.85 3.61 -8.12
CA PHE A 111 -12.97 2.17 -7.92
C PHE A 111 -14.08 1.87 -6.90
N PRO A 112 -14.89 0.82 -7.10
CA PRO A 112 -15.67 0.25 -6.01
C PRO A 112 -14.76 -0.11 -4.83
N LYS A 113 -15.25 0.03 -3.59
CA LYS A 113 -14.50 -0.45 -2.43
C LYS A 113 -14.28 -1.95 -2.54
N ASP A 114 -13.02 -2.35 -2.45
CA ASP A 114 -12.57 -3.73 -2.40
C ASP A 114 -12.15 -4.10 -0.97
N PHE A 115 -11.80 -5.37 -0.79
CA PHE A 115 -11.30 -5.90 0.48
C PHE A 115 -9.90 -6.49 0.30
N HIS A 116 -9.79 -7.50 -0.57
CA HIS A 116 -8.54 -8.23 -0.75
C HIS A 116 -8.16 -8.39 -2.22
N GLY A 117 -6.85 -8.52 -2.44
CA GLY A 117 -6.28 -8.80 -3.75
C GLY A 117 -5.04 -9.71 -3.67
N TYR A 118 -4.48 -10.02 -4.85
CA TYR A 118 -3.19 -10.71 -4.95
C TYR A 118 -2.49 -10.34 -6.24
N PHE A 119 -1.17 -10.16 -6.19
CA PHE A 119 -0.35 -9.93 -7.37
C PHE A 119 0.11 -11.26 -7.96
N ARG A 120 -0.27 -11.54 -9.21
CA ARG A 120 0.18 -12.73 -9.94
C ARG A 120 1.27 -12.33 -10.96
N PRO A 121 2.53 -12.75 -10.78
CA PRO A 121 3.56 -12.59 -11.80
C PRO A 121 3.15 -13.29 -13.10
N THR A 122 3.48 -12.68 -14.24
CA THR A 122 3.43 -13.36 -15.54
C THR A 122 4.75 -14.10 -15.74
N ALA A 123 4.67 -15.36 -16.17
CA ALA A 123 5.83 -16.22 -16.41
C ALA A 123 6.62 -15.76 -17.64
#